data_AF-A0A1B7XC01-F1
#
_entry.id   AF-A0A1B7XC01-F1
#
_cell.length_a   1.000
_cell.length_b   1.000
_cell.length_c   1.000
_cell.angle_alpha   90.00
_cell.angle_beta   90.00
_cell.angle_gamma   90.00
#
_symmetry.space_group_name_H-M   'P 1'
#
loop_
_entity.id
_entity.type
_entity.pdbx_description
1 polymer ?
#
loop_
_entity_poly.entity_id
_entity_poly.type
_entity_poly.pdbx_seq_one_letter_code
_entity_poly.pdbx_strand_id
1 'polypeptide(L)'
;MEHILIKVYGSISNASPELYQAALSFIEEQDEDAVELDGTFFTISFEGIYFMIDEFMDAIKPHLTKECSGRIDYIDVDEWSLTRFWIEGGLVTHNTANLNHVMDHSGH
;
A
#
# COMPACT_ATOMS: atom_id res chain seq x y z
N MET A 1 18.24 -4.17 -15.65
CA MET A 1 17.53 -3.89 -14.40
C MET A 1 16.48 -2.88 -14.74
N GLU A 2 15.21 -3.20 -14.54
CA GLU A 2 14.18 -2.16 -14.56
C GLU A 2 14.51 -1.14 -13.46
N HIS A 3 14.29 0.13 -13.77
CA HIS A 3 14.46 1.20 -12.82
C HIS A 3 13.27 1.18 -11.86
N ILE A 4 13.39 0.49 -10.73
CA ILE A 4 12.36 0.49 -9.69
C ILE A 4 12.48 1.82 -8.93
N LEU A 5 11.48 2.67 -9.08
CA LEU A 5 11.38 3.95 -8.38
C LEU A 5 10.34 3.89 -7.28
N ILE A 6 9.29 3.09 -7.46
CA ILE A 6 8.18 2.99 -6.54
C ILE A 6 8.03 1.55 -6.05
N LYS A 7 7.80 1.40 -4.75
CA LYS A 7 7.40 0.13 -4.15
C LYS A 7 6.16 0.34 -3.30
N VAL A 8 5.19 -0.57 -3.40
CA VAL A 8 3.97 -0.56 -2.60
C VAL A 8 3.78 -1.90 -1.92
N TYR A 9 3.78 -1.91 -0.59
CA TYR A 9 3.60 -3.13 0.19
C TYR A 9 2.59 -2.93 1.29
N GLY A 10 1.77 -3.94 1.55
CA GLY A 10 0.81 -3.82 2.63
C GLY A 10 -0.06 -5.04 2.82
N SER A 11 -0.84 -4.99 3.88
CA SER A 11 -1.88 -5.97 4.14
C SER A 11 -3.07 -5.37 4.87
N ILE A 12 -4.24 -5.93 4.63
CA ILE A 12 -5.50 -5.58 5.27
C ILE A 12 -6.16 -6.88 5.75
N SER A 13 -6.41 -6.97 7.05
CA SER A 13 -7.23 -8.03 7.65
C SER A 13 -8.71 -7.71 7.54
N ASN A 14 -9.56 -8.74 7.49
CA ASN A 14 -11.01 -8.61 7.32
C ASN A 14 -11.40 -7.85 6.03
N ALA A 15 -10.64 -8.04 4.96
CA ALA A 15 -10.94 -7.52 3.64
C ALA A 15 -12.05 -8.34 2.98
N SER A 16 -12.90 -7.67 2.20
CA SER A 16 -13.96 -8.32 1.42
C SER A 16 -13.48 -8.65 0.00
N PRO A 17 -14.15 -9.58 -0.71
CA PRO A 17 -13.90 -9.82 -2.13
C PRO A 17 -14.04 -8.56 -3.00
N GLU A 18 -14.94 -7.63 -2.65
CA GLU A 18 -15.11 -6.36 -3.36
C GLU A 18 -13.93 -5.41 -3.17
N LEU A 19 -13.29 -5.42 -1.99
CA LEU A 19 -12.03 -4.70 -1.77
C LEU A 19 -10.94 -5.23 -2.69
N TYR A 20 -10.79 -6.57 -2.73
CA TYR A 20 -9.83 -7.22 -3.62
C TYR A 20 -10.11 -6.88 -5.09
N GLN A 21 -11.37 -6.95 -5.53
CA GLN A 21 -11.73 -6.63 -6.91
C GLN A 21 -11.45 -5.17 -7.26
N ALA A 22 -11.72 -4.23 -6.34
CA ALA A 22 -11.39 -2.82 -6.53
C ALA A 22 -9.88 -2.58 -6.66
N ALA A 23 -9.08 -3.28 -5.85
CA ALA A 23 -7.62 -3.23 -5.93
C ALA A 23 -7.09 -3.87 -7.23
N LEU A 24 -7.60 -5.05 -7.61
CA LEU A 24 -7.20 -5.77 -8.82
C LEU A 24 -7.52 -4.95 -10.08
N SER A 25 -8.73 -4.42 -10.20
CA SER A 25 -9.11 -3.60 -11.35
C SER A 25 -8.29 -2.32 -11.51
N PHE A 26 -7.63 -1.86 -10.45
CA PHE A 26 -6.71 -0.73 -10.53
C PHE A 26 -5.31 -1.13 -11.04
N ILE A 27 -4.83 -2.31 -10.65
CA ILE A 27 -3.44 -2.73 -10.85
C ILE A 27 -3.25 -3.77 -11.96
N GLU A 28 -4.31 -4.43 -12.44
CA GLU A 28 -4.24 -5.57 -13.37
C GLU A 28 -3.49 -5.26 -14.69
N GLU A 29 -3.56 -4.02 -15.18
CA GLU A 29 -2.80 -3.61 -16.38
C GLU A 29 -1.30 -3.47 -16.13
N GLN A 30 -0.89 -3.27 -14.87
CA GLN A 30 0.51 -3.09 -14.47
C GLN A 30 1.10 -4.39 -13.92
N ASP A 31 0.39 -5.04 -13.00
CA ASP A 31 0.78 -6.28 -12.34
C ASP A 31 -0.43 -6.93 -11.66
N GLU A 32 -1.05 -7.92 -12.31
CA GLU A 32 -2.21 -8.64 -11.76
C GLU A 32 -1.86 -9.49 -10.51
N ASP A 33 -0.60 -9.93 -10.40
CA ASP A 33 -0.12 -10.77 -9.30
C ASP A 33 0.32 -9.94 -8.08
N ALA A 34 0.35 -8.60 -8.20
CA ALA A 34 0.73 -7.71 -7.11
C ALA A 34 -0.31 -7.66 -5.98
N VAL A 35 -1.52 -8.20 -6.16
CA VAL A 35 -2.55 -8.27 -5.11
C VAL A 35 -3.06 -9.70 -4.93
N GLU A 36 -3.32 -10.07 -3.68
CA GLU A 36 -3.86 -11.39 -3.33
C GLU A 36 -4.90 -11.25 -2.22
N LEU A 37 -5.87 -12.16 -2.21
CA LEU A 37 -6.83 -12.34 -1.11
C LEU A 37 -6.84 -13.79 -0.65
N ASP A 38 -6.22 -14.07 0.51
CA ASP A 38 -6.31 -15.37 1.20
C ASP A 38 -7.42 -15.31 2.25
N GLY A 39 -8.60 -15.83 1.91
CA GLY A 39 -9.79 -15.75 2.74
C GLY A 39 -10.25 -14.30 2.93
N THR A 40 -9.86 -13.68 4.05
CA THR A 40 -10.14 -12.27 4.36
C THR A 40 -8.87 -11.45 4.58
N PHE A 41 -7.72 -12.03 4.26
CA PHE A 41 -6.42 -11.39 4.39
C PHE A 41 -5.96 -10.92 3.01
N PHE A 42 -6.06 -9.62 2.77
CA PHE A 42 -5.61 -8.97 1.54
C PHE A 42 -4.13 -8.57 1.67
N THR A 43 -3.35 -8.76 0.61
CA THR A 43 -1.96 -8.27 0.51
C THR A 43 -1.74 -7.54 -0.80
N ILE A 44 -0.85 -6.54 -0.76
CA ILE A 44 -0.27 -5.90 -1.95
C ILE A 44 1.26 -5.97 -1.89
N SER A 45 1.88 -6.29 -3.01
CA SER A 45 3.33 -6.32 -3.23
C SER A 45 3.66 -5.90 -4.66
N PHE A 46 3.76 -4.60 -4.88
CA PHE A 46 4.06 -4.00 -6.19
C PHE A 46 5.45 -3.36 -6.20
N GLU A 47 6.16 -3.51 -7.32
CA GLU A 47 7.42 -2.82 -7.61
C GLU A 47 7.43 -2.32 -9.05
N GLY A 48 7.64 -1.02 -9.26
CA GLY A 48 7.57 -0.43 -10.59
C GLY A 48 8.21 0.95 -10.71
N ILE A 49 8.05 1.56 -11.88
CA ILE A 49 8.57 2.91 -12.17
C ILE A 49 7.61 3.98 -11.63
N TYR A 50 6.33 3.66 -11.49
CA TYR A 50 5.28 4.59 -11.13
C TYR A 50 4.11 3.87 -10.47
N PHE A 51 3.42 4.54 -9.55
CA PHE A 51 2.19 4.06 -8.95
C PHE A 51 1.35 5.23 -8.45
N MET A 52 0.07 5.26 -8.81
CA MET A 52 -0.88 6.28 -8.38
C MET A 52 -1.49 5.92 -7.02
N ILE A 53 -0.73 6.11 -5.95
CA ILE A 53 -1.12 5.64 -4.61
C ILE A 53 -2.40 6.27 -4.10
N ASP A 54 -2.62 7.57 -4.32
CA ASP A 54 -3.83 8.24 -3.85
C ASP A 54 -5.08 7.68 -4.55
N GLU A 55 -5.01 7.44 -5.86
CA GLU A 55 -6.12 6.86 -6.62
C GLU A 55 -6.38 5.40 -6.23
N PHE A 56 -5.32 4.62 -5.97
CA PHE A 56 -5.43 3.26 -5.45
C PHE A 56 -6.13 3.25 -4.07
N MET A 57 -5.71 4.15 -3.16
CA MET A 57 -6.32 4.29 -1.85
C MET A 57 -7.79 4.74 -1.95
N ASP A 58 -8.11 5.65 -2.86
CA ASP A 58 -9.48 6.09 -3.14
C ASP A 58 -10.35 4.96 -3.73
N ALA A 59 -9.78 4.08 -4.55
CA ALA A 59 -10.50 2.92 -5.10
C ALA A 59 -10.89 1.91 -4.01
N ILE A 60 -10.00 1.61 -3.06
CA ILE A 60 -10.27 0.61 -2.01
C ILE A 60 -11.06 1.17 -0.81
N LYS A 61 -10.98 2.48 -0.56
CA LYS A 61 -11.58 3.14 0.62
C LYS A 61 -13.09 2.90 0.79
N PRO A 62 -13.93 2.88 -0.25
CA PRO A 62 -15.36 2.55 -0.13
C PRO A 62 -15.63 1.14 0.43
N HIS A 63 -14.65 0.24 0.35
CA HIS A 63 -14.76 -1.16 0.79
C HIS A 63 -14.14 -1.40 2.17
N LEU A 64 -13.57 -0.37 2.80
CA LEU A 64 -13.03 -0.45 4.16
C LEU A 64 -14.17 -0.40 5.19
N THR A 65 -14.38 -1.52 5.88
CA THR A 65 -15.35 -1.62 6.97
C THR A 65 -14.72 -1.33 8.32
N LYS A 66 -15.54 -1.19 9.37
CA LYS A 66 -15.08 -1.03 10.75
C LYS A 66 -14.22 -2.20 11.27
N GLU A 67 -14.31 -3.36 10.63
CA GLU A 67 -13.55 -4.57 11.00
C GLU A 67 -12.20 -4.63 10.29
N CYS A 68 -12.01 -3.84 9.22
CA CYS A 68 -10.76 -3.78 8.50
C CYS A 68 -9.66 -3.15 9.36
N SER A 69 -8.49 -3.79 9.37
CA SER A 69 -7.30 -3.27 10.02
C SER A 69 -6.06 -3.64 9.23
N GLY A 70 -5.10 -2.72 9.09
CA GLY A 70 -3.91 -3.00 8.32
C GLY A 70 -3.06 -1.76 8.04
N ARG A 71 -2.13 -1.92 7.10
CA ARG A 71 -1.33 -0.81 6.60
C ARG A 71 -0.88 -1.04 5.15
N ILE A 72 -0.67 0.05 4.44
CA ILE A 72 -0.05 0.08 3.11
C ILE A 72 1.07 1.11 3.13
N ASP A 73 2.23 0.72 2.65
CA ASP A 73 3.45 1.51 2.58
C ASP A 73 3.73 1.83 1.12
N TYR A 74 3.87 3.12 0.80
CA TYR A 74 4.34 3.63 -0.48
C TYR A 74 5.74 4.18 -0.30
N ILE A 75 6.69 3.63 -1.04
CA ILE A 75 8.11 4.00 -0.98
C ILE A 75 8.50 4.61 -2.31
N ASP A 76 8.90 5.88 -2.27
CA ASP A 76 9.59 6.53 -3.38
C ASP A 76 11.10 6.41 -3.15
N VAL A 77 11.76 5.63 -4.02
CA VAL A 77 13.19 5.34 -3.94
C VAL A 77 14.03 6.53 -4.43
N ASP A 78 13.49 7.38 -5.31
CA ASP A 78 14.19 8.56 -5.83
C ASP A 78 14.17 9.70 -4.81
N GLU A 79 13.00 9.98 -4.23
CA GLU A 79 12.85 10.97 -3.15
C GLU A 79 13.30 10.44 -1.79
N TRP A 80 13.54 9.14 -1.69
CA TRP A 80 13.88 8.42 -0.47
C TRP A 80 12.86 8.72 0.64
N SER A 81 11.58 8.48 0.34
CA SER A 81 10.45 8.76 1.21
C SER A 81 9.56 7.53 1.43
N LEU A 82 8.91 7.48 2.58
CA LEU A 82 7.91 6.47 2.94
C LEU A 82 6.64 7.19 3.35
N THR A 83 5.56 6.97 2.61
CA THR A 83 4.19 7.30 3.05
C THR A 83 3.53 6.02 3.54
N ARG A 84 3.17 5.98 4.82
CA ARG A 84 2.44 4.86 5.42
C ARG A 84 1.00 5.23 5.64
N PHE A 85 0.08 4.43 5.10
CA PHE A 85 -1.35 4.49 5.34
C PHE A 85 -1.72 3.45 6.41
N TRP A 86 -2.33 3.89 7.51
CA TRP A 86 -2.92 3.02 8.52
C TRP A 86 -4.41 2.92 8.29
N ILE A 87 -4.92 1.68 8.34
CA ILE A 87 -6.32 1.34 8.20
C ILE A 87 -6.79 0.80 9.53
N GLU A 88 -7.77 1.46 10.13
CA GLU A 88 -8.39 1.03 11.39
C GLU A 88 -9.81 1.58 11.47
N GLY A 89 -10.78 0.75 11.82
CA GLY A 89 -12.15 1.19 12.03
C GLY A 89 -12.83 1.78 10.78
N GLY A 90 -12.42 1.35 9.58
CA GLY A 90 -12.90 1.88 8.30
C GLY A 90 -12.35 3.26 7.94
N LEU A 91 -11.40 3.78 8.73
CA LEU A 91 -10.73 5.04 8.49
C LEU A 91 -9.32 4.79 7.98
N VAL A 92 -8.84 5.74 7.17
CA VAL A 92 -7.46 5.78 6.69
C VAL A 92 -6.80 7.04 7.25
N THR A 93 -5.66 6.86 7.90
CA THR A 93 -4.75 7.95 8.26
C THR A 93 -3.40 7.69 7.60
N HIS A 94 -2.62 8.74 7.34
CA HIS A 94 -1.29 8.53 6.77
C HIS A 94 -0.29 9.55 7.31
N ASN A 95 0.99 9.20 7.17
CA ASN A 95 2.11 10.07 7.45
C ASN A 95 3.24 9.76 6.48
N THR A 96 3.99 10.78 6.09
CA THR A 96 5.16 10.68 5.23
C THR A 96 6.42 10.99 6.03
N ALA A 97 7.40 10.10 5.95
CA ALA A 97 8.72 10.29 6.53
C ALA A 97 9.78 10.24 5.43
N ASN A 98 10.77 11.12 5.52
CA ASN A 98 11.96 10.99 4.70
C ASN A 98 12.87 9.92 5.32
N LEU A 99 13.31 8.96 4.51
CA LEU A 99 14.08 7.81 4.95
C LEU A 99 15.56 8.14 5.22
N ASN A 100 16.02 9.38 4.97
CA ASN A 100 17.38 9.81 5.28
C ASN A 100 17.62 9.86 6.80
N HIS A 101 16.55 10.02 7.59
CA HIS A 101 16.64 10.10 9.05
C HIS A 101 16.89 8.76 9.77
N VAL A 102 17.00 7.64 9.05
CA VAL A 102 17.28 6.32 9.66
C VAL A 102 18.79 6.09 9.90
N MET A 103 19.69 6.93 9.37
CA MET A 103 21.13 6.82 9.65
C MET A 103 21.62 7.61 10.87
N ASP A 104 20.87 8.61 11.37
CA ASP A 104 21.31 9.42 12.51
C ASP A 104 21.05 8.78 13.89
N HIS A 105 20.31 7.66 13.96
CA HIS A 105 19.94 6.98 15.21
C HIS A 105 20.36 5.50 15.27
N SER A 106 21.55 5.18 14.75
CA SER A 106 22.22 3.89 15.01
C SER A 106 23.59 4.03 15.70
N GLY A 107 23.81 5.17 16.36
CA GLY A 107 24.94 5.42 17.26
C GLY A 107 24.49 5.69 18.69
N HIS A 108 24.14 4.64 19.44
CA HIS A 108 24.23 4.62 20.90
C HIS A 108 24.52 3.21 21.41
#